data_AF-A0A7J8JAJ5-F1
#
_entry.id   AF-A0A7J8JAJ5-F1
#
_cell.length_a   1.000
_cell.length_b   1.000
_cell.length_c   1.000
_cell.angle_alpha   90.00
_cell.angle_beta   90.00
_cell.angle_gamma   90.00
#
_symmetry.space_group_name_H-M   'P 1'
#
loop_
_entity.id
_entity.type
_entity.pdbx_description
1 polymer ?
#
loop_
_entity_poly.entity_id
_entity_poly.type
_entity_poly.pdbx_seq_one_letter_code
_entity_poly.pdbx_strand_id
1 'polypeptide(L)'
;MFRETETESSRLNTLAAKKGTLFNLLVILISKPQIPKSCPVFDIQLVADSTLVEMSFDAELQKLILEYTDRATALLYEILLVFQQGNLGLGSTKFAISWMMSFLQSCPPIITFVASIVKRVVKGLSASFQLLSPGQAVLLYQQFFILKSCLLYSKTLAEYIRSDYREEFRYFIHMPALEKRLPLCYPITQPTTRLFHEVLKLIEQKQCVKC
;
A
#
# COMPACT_ATOMS: atom_id res chain seq x y z
N MET A 1 -17.13 0.38 27.55
CA MET A 1 -15.88 0.45 26.75
C MET A 1 -15.72 -0.84 25.97
N PHE A 2 -16.51 -1.07 24.90
CA PHE A 2 -16.43 -2.28 24.02
C PHE A 2 -17.15 -2.10 22.67
N ARG A 3 -17.32 -0.85 22.18
CA ARG A 3 -17.98 -0.66 20.87
C ARG A 3 -17.11 -1.10 19.69
N GLU A 4 -15.79 -1.08 19.86
CA GLU A 4 -14.82 -1.48 18.83
C GLU A 4 -14.87 -2.99 18.58
N THR A 5 -14.99 -3.81 19.62
CA THR A 5 -15.07 -5.28 19.49
C THR A 5 -16.35 -5.78 18.80
N GLU A 6 -17.49 -5.09 19.01
CA GLU A 6 -18.77 -5.44 18.37
C GLU A 6 -18.82 -4.99 16.89
N THR A 7 -18.23 -3.83 16.59
CA THR A 7 -18.12 -3.33 15.21
C THR A 7 -17.11 -4.13 14.39
N GLU A 8 -16.01 -4.58 14.99
CA GLU A 8 -15.08 -5.50 14.31
C GLU A 8 -15.77 -6.82 13.97
N SER A 9 -16.40 -7.51 14.94
CA SER A 9 -17.05 -8.81 14.67
C SER A 9 -18.11 -8.73 13.56
N SER A 10 -18.95 -7.69 13.55
CA SER A 10 -19.97 -7.51 12.50
C SER A 10 -19.39 -7.23 11.10
N ARG A 11 -18.30 -6.45 11.01
CA ARG A 11 -17.57 -6.22 9.75
C ARG A 11 -16.93 -7.53 9.24
N LEU A 12 -16.36 -8.32 10.14
CA LEU A 12 -15.75 -9.62 9.82
C LEU A 12 -16.80 -10.63 9.34
N ASN A 13 -17.94 -10.72 10.01
CA ASN A 13 -19.07 -11.56 9.62
C ASN A 13 -19.58 -11.20 8.21
N THR A 14 -19.62 -9.91 7.88
CA THR A 14 -20.00 -9.44 6.54
C THR A 14 -19.00 -9.87 5.46
N LEU A 15 -17.69 -9.76 5.75
CA LEU A 15 -16.63 -10.20 4.84
C LEU A 15 -16.67 -11.72 4.58
N ALA A 16 -16.89 -12.52 5.63
CA ALA A 16 -16.97 -13.97 5.52
C ALA A 16 -18.24 -14.46 4.81
N ALA A 17 -19.38 -13.80 5.05
CA ALA A 17 -20.64 -14.11 4.37
C ALA A 17 -20.60 -13.78 2.87
N LYS A 18 -19.77 -12.80 2.46
CA LYS A 18 -19.67 -12.31 1.08
C LYS A 18 -18.26 -12.48 0.49
N LYS A 19 -17.71 -13.71 0.52
CA LYS A 19 -16.37 -14.02 -0.02
C LYS A 19 -16.16 -13.50 -1.45
N GLY A 20 -17.16 -13.63 -2.33
CA GLY A 20 -17.13 -13.08 -3.69
C GLY A 20 -16.94 -11.55 -3.73
N THR A 21 -17.62 -10.83 -2.85
CA THR A 21 -17.52 -9.38 -2.72
C THR A 21 -16.18 -8.93 -2.16
N LEU A 22 -15.57 -9.71 -1.24
CA LEU A 22 -14.23 -9.43 -0.74
C LEU A 22 -13.18 -9.47 -1.87
N PHE A 23 -13.25 -10.43 -2.79
CA PHE A 23 -12.34 -10.46 -3.93
C PHE A 23 -12.49 -9.24 -4.85
N ASN A 24 -13.72 -8.87 -5.17
CA ASN A 24 -13.98 -7.67 -5.96
C ASN A 24 -13.43 -6.41 -5.26
N LEU A 25 -13.63 -6.31 -3.94
CA LEU A 25 -13.07 -5.22 -3.15
C LEU A 25 -11.55 -5.21 -3.22
N LEU A 26 -10.87 -6.34 -3.01
CA LEU A 26 -9.41 -6.42 -3.10
C LEU A 26 -8.90 -5.95 -4.45
N VAL A 27 -9.52 -6.41 -5.54
CA VAL A 27 -9.17 -5.97 -6.90
C VAL A 27 -9.35 -4.46 -7.06
N ILE A 28 -10.43 -3.88 -6.54
CA ILE A 28 -10.67 -2.43 -6.56
C ILE A 28 -9.58 -1.68 -5.79
N LEU A 29 -9.20 -2.16 -4.60
CA LEU A 29 -8.20 -1.49 -3.74
C LEU A 29 -6.81 -1.46 -4.37
N ILE A 30 -6.43 -2.52 -5.08
CA ILE A 30 -5.11 -2.59 -5.75
C ILE A 30 -5.15 -1.99 -7.16
N SER A 31 -6.32 -1.64 -7.68
CA SER A 31 -6.45 -1.03 -9.00
C SER A 31 -6.34 0.49 -8.93
N LYS A 32 -5.65 1.07 -9.91
CA LYS A 32 -5.68 2.53 -10.09
C LYS A 32 -7.10 2.94 -10.52
N PRO A 33 -7.67 4.03 -9.97
CA PRO A 33 -8.95 4.54 -10.44
C PRO A 33 -8.87 4.88 -11.93
N GLN A 34 -9.79 4.33 -12.71
CA GLN A 34 -9.91 4.64 -14.13
C GLN A 34 -10.62 5.98 -14.28
N ILE A 35 -9.88 6.98 -14.73
CA ILE A 35 -10.42 8.31 -14.99
C ILE A 35 -10.84 8.33 -16.46
N PRO A 36 -12.14 8.53 -16.76
CA PRO A 36 -12.58 8.76 -18.13
C PRO A 36 -11.77 9.93 -18.70
N LYS A 37 -11.07 9.69 -19.81
CA LYS A 37 -10.44 10.79 -20.55
C LYS A 37 -11.57 11.75 -20.94
N SER A 38 -11.36 13.06 -20.72
CA SER A 38 -12.31 14.09 -21.10
C SER A 38 -12.79 13.87 -22.54
N CYS A 39 -14.08 14.07 -22.80
CA CYS A 39 -14.64 14.05 -24.16
C CYS A 39 -13.76 14.88 -25.11
N PRO A 40 -13.53 14.44 -26.36
CA PRO A 40 -12.93 15.31 -27.36
C PRO A 40 -13.87 16.51 -27.52
N VAL A 41 -13.35 17.70 -27.23
CA VAL A 41 -14.01 18.95 -27.60
C VAL A 41 -14.09 18.93 -29.12
N PHE A 42 -15.29 18.73 -29.66
CA PHE A 42 -15.54 18.92 -31.08
C PHE A 42 -15.36 20.41 -31.40
N ASP A 43 -14.46 20.65 -32.35
CA ASP A 43 -14.27 21.84 -33.18
C ASP A 43 -14.21 23.22 -32.52
N ILE A 44 -12.98 23.70 -32.29
CA ILE A 44 -12.59 25.04 -32.75
C ILE A 44 -11.26 24.93 -33.50
N GLN A 45 -11.37 25.14 -34.79
CA GLN A 45 -10.29 25.27 -35.77
C GLN A 45 -9.34 26.41 -35.35
N LEU A 46 -8.11 26.11 -34.96
CA LEU A 46 -6.99 27.06 -35.06
C LEU A 46 -5.65 26.30 -35.07
N VAL A 47 -5.02 26.37 -36.23
CA VAL A 47 -3.65 25.95 -36.52
C VAL A 47 -2.68 26.80 -35.71
N ALA A 48 -1.87 26.18 -34.84
CA ALA A 48 -0.43 26.43 -34.70
C ALA A 48 0.14 25.67 -33.48
N ASP A 49 1.32 25.09 -33.69
CA ASP A 49 2.30 24.58 -32.72
C ASP A 49 1.90 23.41 -31.81
N SER A 50 2.10 22.23 -32.38
CA SER A 50 2.33 20.97 -31.70
C SER A 50 3.58 21.07 -30.82
N THR A 51 3.42 21.22 -29.49
CA THR A 51 4.36 20.67 -28.47
C THR A 51 3.93 20.83 -27.00
N LEU A 52 2.79 21.44 -26.64
CA LEU A 52 2.50 21.71 -25.21
C LEU A 52 1.03 21.48 -24.79
N VAL A 53 0.44 20.34 -25.17
CA VAL A 53 -0.84 19.90 -24.59
C VAL A 53 -0.62 18.62 -23.78
N GLU A 54 0.36 18.64 -22.88
CA GLU A 54 0.46 17.65 -21.82
C GLU A 54 -0.50 18.08 -20.71
N MET A 55 -1.63 17.39 -20.65
CA MET A 55 -2.79 17.63 -19.81
C MET A 55 -2.41 18.08 -18.39
N SER A 56 -2.68 19.34 -18.05
CA SER A 56 -2.78 19.78 -16.66
C SER A 56 -3.98 19.06 -16.04
N PHE A 57 -3.74 17.88 -15.47
CA PHE A 57 -4.75 17.23 -14.63
C PHE A 57 -5.13 18.20 -13.51
N ASP A 58 -6.43 18.44 -13.36
CA ASP A 58 -7.00 19.28 -12.31
C ASP A 58 -6.42 18.93 -10.93
N ALA A 59 -6.00 19.95 -10.18
CA ALA A 59 -5.39 19.79 -8.87
C ALA A 59 -6.36 19.12 -7.88
N GLU A 60 -7.66 19.35 -8.04
CA GLU A 60 -8.70 18.69 -7.24
C GLU A 60 -8.76 17.18 -7.54
N LEU A 61 -8.71 16.80 -8.81
CA LEU A 61 -8.67 15.40 -9.22
C LEU A 61 -7.42 14.69 -8.69
N GLN A 62 -6.24 15.32 -8.74
CA GLN A 62 -5.02 14.74 -8.16
C GLN A 62 -5.13 14.52 -6.65
N LYS A 63 -5.75 15.47 -5.94
CA LYS A 63 -6.02 15.35 -4.50
C LYS A 63 -6.97 14.18 -4.21
N LEU A 64 -8.03 14.02 -5.00
CA LEU A 64 -8.98 12.91 -4.85
C LEU A 64 -8.33 11.54 -5.11
N ILE A 65 -7.48 11.42 -6.13
CA ILE A 65 -6.72 10.19 -6.39
C ILE A 65 -5.80 9.87 -5.21
N LEU A 66 -5.12 10.89 -4.67
CA LEU A 66 -4.24 10.73 -3.52
C LEU A 66 -5.01 10.22 -2.31
N GLU A 67 -6.15 10.85 -1.99
CA GLU A 67 -7.00 10.43 -0.88
C GLU A 67 -7.55 9.00 -1.09
N TYR A 68 -8.05 8.69 -2.30
CA TYR A 68 -8.50 7.34 -2.62
C TYR A 68 -7.39 6.31 -2.38
N THR A 69 -6.17 6.57 -2.85
CA THR A 69 -5.06 5.63 -2.71
C THR A 69 -4.56 5.51 -1.27
N ASP A 70 -4.62 6.58 -0.46
CA ASP A 70 -4.35 6.53 0.98
C ASP A 70 -5.37 5.63 1.69
N ARG A 71 -6.66 5.83 1.39
CA ARG A 71 -7.75 5.03 1.96
C ARG A 71 -7.68 3.57 1.51
N ALA A 72 -7.35 3.32 0.25
CA ALA A 72 -7.18 1.97 -0.28
C ALA A 72 -6.02 1.23 0.42
N THR A 73 -4.90 1.94 0.66
CA THR A 73 -3.76 1.40 1.42
C THR A 73 -4.15 1.05 2.85
N ALA A 74 -4.84 1.96 3.54
CA ALA A 74 -5.29 1.74 4.91
C ALA A 74 -6.26 0.54 5.01
N LEU A 75 -7.21 0.44 4.09
CA LEU A 75 -8.18 -0.66 4.08
C LEU A 75 -7.53 -2.00 3.73
N LEU A 76 -6.59 -2.03 2.77
CA LEU A 76 -5.85 -3.25 2.47
C LEU A 76 -5.01 -3.70 3.68
N TYR A 77 -4.37 -2.76 4.38
CA TYR A 77 -3.67 -3.04 5.63
C TYR A 77 -4.60 -3.70 6.66
N GLU A 78 -5.79 -3.14 6.90
CA GLU A 78 -6.78 -3.71 7.83
C GLU A 78 -7.16 -5.14 7.45
N ILE A 79 -7.42 -5.38 6.16
CA ILE A 79 -7.74 -6.73 5.67
C ILE A 79 -6.55 -7.68 5.89
N LEU A 80 -5.32 -7.28 5.57
CA LEU A 80 -4.15 -8.13 5.79
C LEU A 80 -3.92 -8.42 7.27
N LEU A 81 -4.11 -7.44 8.15
CA LEU A 81 -3.97 -7.59 9.60
C LEU A 81 -4.95 -8.64 10.14
N VAL A 82 -6.21 -8.55 9.73
CA VAL A 82 -7.25 -9.51 10.09
C VAL A 82 -6.89 -10.93 9.64
N PHE A 83 -6.39 -11.08 8.40
CA PHE A 83 -5.96 -12.37 7.87
C PHE A 83 -4.68 -12.91 8.52
N GLN A 84 -3.81 -12.03 9.04
CA GLN A 84 -2.62 -12.43 9.80
C GLN A 84 -2.97 -12.92 11.20
N GLN A 85 -3.92 -12.27 11.86
CA GLN A 85 -4.35 -12.66 13.21
C GLN A 85 -5.07 -14.00 13.23
N GLY A 86 -5.55 -14.49 12.07
CA GLY A 86 -6.11 -15.83 11.90
C GLY A 86 -7.39 -16.09 12.68
N ASN A 87 -7.92 -15.07 13.36
CA ASN A 87 -9.06 -15.17 14.26
C ASN A 87 -10.13 -14.16 13.82
N LEU A 88 -10.95 -14.60 12.88
CA LEU A 88 -12.11 -13.83 12.44
C LEU A 88 -13.30 -13.92 13.41
N GLY A 89 -13.18 -14.65 14.53
CA GLY A 89 -14.32 -15.01 15.37
C GLY A 89 -15.38 -15.87 14.66
N LEU A 90 -15.07 -16.37 13.46
CA LEU A 90 -15.97 -17.06 12.53
C LEU A 90 -15.61 -18.55 12.44
N GLY A 91 -15.84 -19.30 13.52
CA GLY A 91 -15.76 -20.77 13.53
C GLY A 91 -14.42 -21.35 13.04
N SER A 92 -14.43 -22.61 12.58
CA SER A 92 -13.22 -23.40 12.25
C SER A 92 -12.47 -22.96 10.98
N THR A 93 -12.98 -21.99 10.22
CA THR A 93 -12.33 -21.53 8.99
C THR A 93 -11.20 -20.55 9.31
N LYS A 94 -9.99 -21.09 9.47
CA LYS A 94 -8.76 -20.31 9.57
C LYS A 94 -8.47 -19.68 8.20
N PHE A 95 -8.68 -18.38 8.07
CA PHE A 95 -8.18 -17.65 6.91
C PHE A 95 -6.70 -17.38 7.10
N ALA A 96 -5.88 -17.88 6.18
CA ALA A 96 -4.44 -17.69 6.22
C ALA A 96 -4.04 -16.51 5.33
N ILE A 97 -3.18 -15.64 5.84
CA ILE A 97 -2.56 -14.57 5.06
C ILE A 97 -1.86 -15.08 3.79
N SER A 98 -1.31 -16.31 3.80
CA SER A 98 -0.71 -16.95 2.62
C SER A 98 -1.70 -17.13 1.46
N TRP A 99 -2.96 -17.43 1.76
CA TRP A 99 -4.01 -17.55 0.74
C TRP A 99 -4.38 -16.18 0.17
N MET A 100 -4.54 -15.18 1.03
CA MET A 100 -4.80 -13.79 0.60
C MET A 100 -3.69 -13.29 -0.33
N MET A 101 -2.44 -13.56 0.04
CA MET A 101 -1.28 -13.15 -0.75
C MET A 101 -1.18 -13.91 -2.07
N SER A 102 -1.57 -15.18 -2.09
CA SER A 102 -1.68 -15.97 -3.33
C SER A 102 -2.75 -15.39 -4.27
N PHE A 103 -3.90 -14.97 -3.72
CA PHE A 103 -4.94 -14.28 -4.49
C PHE A 103 -4.43 -12.94 -5.04
N LEU A 104 -3.87 -12.07 -4.19
CA LEU A 104 -3.34 -10.77 -4.60
C LEU A 104 -2.29 -10.91 -5.71
N GLN A 105 -1.39 -11.89 -5.60
CA GLN A 105 -0.38 -12.18 -6.61
C GLN A 105 -0.99 -12.59 -7.96
N SER A 106 -2.15 -13.25 -7.97
CA SER A 106 -2.84 -13.63 -9.20
C SER A 106 -3.52 -12.46 -9.92
N CYS A 107 -3.64 -11.29 -9.27
CA CYS A 107 -4.27 -10.11 -9.83
C CYS A 107 -3.23 -9.18 -10.49
N PRO A 108 -3.28 -8.94 -11.81
CA PRO A 108 -2.31 -8.08 -12.50
C PRO A 108 -2.04 -6.71 -11.88
N PRO A 109 -3.03 -5.99 -11.31
CA PRO A 109 -2.77 -4.66 -10.72
C PRO A 109 -1.85 -4.64 -9.49
N ILE A 110 -1.61 -5.80 -8.84
CA ILE A 110 -0.83 -5.86 -7.59
C ILE A 110 0.60 -5.31 -7.75
N ILE A 111 1.23 -5.55 -8.90
CA ILE A 111 2.59 -5.09 -9.19
C ILE A 111 2.62 -3.56 -9.20
N THR A 112 1.70 -2.95 -9.95
CA THR A 112 1.55 -1.49 -10.03
C THR A 112 1.19 -0.89 -8.67
N PHE A 113 0.38 -1.58 -7.87
CA PHE A 113 0.04 -1.16 -6.52
C PHE A 113 1.27 -1.16 -5.60
N VAL A 114 2.05 -2.24 -5.56
CA VAL A 114 3.29 -2.32 -4.77
C VAL A 114 4.29 -1.25 -5.23
N ALA A 115 4.47 -1.06 -6.53
CA ALA A 115 5.27 0.02 -7.08
C ALA A 115 4.84 1.40 -6.56
N SER A 116 3.52 1.63 -6.48
CA SER A 116 2.97 2.89 -5.97
C SER A 116 3.24 3.08 -4.48
N ILE A 117 3.21 2.00 -3.67
CA ILE A 117 3.58 2.03 -2.26
C ILE A 117 5.04 2.44 -2.12
N VAL A 118 5.97 1.78 -2.84
CA VAL A 118 7.40 2.10 -2.74
C VAL A 118 7.65 3.55 -3.11
N LYS A 119 7.09 4.03 -4.24
CA LYS A 119 7.20 5.45 -4.64
C LYS A 119 6.69 6.41 -3.57
N ARG A 120 5.59 6.07 -2.89
CA ARG A 120 5.02 6.88 -1.80
C ARG A 120 5.90 6.87 -0.56
N VAL A 121 6.47 5.73 -0.19
CA VAL A 121 7.44 5.62 0.91
C VAL A 121 8.68 6.45 0.61
N VAL A 122 9.25 6.32 -0.60
CA VAL A 122 10.39 7.13 -1.04
C VAL A 122 10.04 8.61 -0.92
N LYS A 123 8.91 9.06 -1.47
CA LYS A 123 8.47 10.46 -1.37
C LYS A 123 8.28 10.92 0.08
N GLY A 124 7.73 10.05 0.93
CA GLY A 124 7.50 10.32 2.35
C GLY A 124 8.78 10.43 3.17
N LEU A 125 9.85 9.73 2.79
CA LEU A 125 11.16 9.77 3.46
C LEU A 125 12.17 10.71 2.79
N SER A 126 11.89 11.14 1.56
CA SER A 126 12.74 12.06 0.81
C SER A 126 12.75 13.48 1.40
N ALA A 127 13.87 14.15 1.15
CA ALA A 127 14.49 15.26 1.88
C ALA A 127 13.72 16.61 1.95
N SER A 128 12.41 16.64 2.20
CA SER A 128 11.85 17.84 2.83
C SER A 128 12.17 17.83 4.32
N PHE A 129 12.54 18.97 4.91
CA PHE A 129 12.81 19.07 6.35
C PHE A 129 11.53 19.02 7.20
N GLN A 130 10.38 18.75 6.59
CA GLN A 130 9.10 18.71 7.26
C GLN A 130 8.89 17.35 7.94
N LEU A 131 8.53 17.38 9.22
CA LEU A 131 8.13 16.17 9.93
C LEU A 131 6.83 15.61 9.35
N LEU A 132 6.69 14.28 9.39
CA LEU A 132 5.45 13.62 8.98
C LEU A 132 4.31 14.05 9.91
N SER A 133 3.15 14.36 9.33
CA SER A 133 1.93 14.54 10.12
C SER A 133 1.49 13.21 10.76
N PRO A 134 0.63 13.22 11.80
CA PRO A 134 0.17 11.99 12.44
C PRO A 134 -0.46 11.00 11.44
N GLY A 135 -1.28 11.49 10.50
CA GLY A 135 -1.89 10.65 9.47
C GLY A 135 -0.86 10.05 8.51
N GLN A 136 0.17 10.82 8.14
CA GLN A 136 1.27 10.32 7.30
C GLN A 136 2.13 9.27 8.02
N ALA A 137 2.38 9.43 9.32
CA ALA A 137 3.11 8.45 10.12
C ALA A 137 2.34 7.12 10.22
N VAL A 138 1.02 7.18 10.40
CA VAL A 138 0.16 5.98 10.37
C VAL A 138 0.19 5.32 8.98
N LEU A 139 0.05 6.11 7.93
CA LEU A 139 0.08 5.59 6.55
C LEU A 139 1.43 4.93 6.23
N LEU A 140 2.54 5.51 6.70
CA LEU A 140 3.88 4.94 6.54
C LEU A 140 4.00 3.56 7.21
N TYR A 141 3.49 3.43 8.43
CA TYR A 141 3.43 2.13 9.12
C TYR A 141 2.62 1.10 8.30
N GLN A 142 1.44 1.49 7.80
CA GLN A 142 0.57 0.63 7.00
C GLN A 142 1.26 0.18 5.70
N GLN A 143 1.97 1.09 5.03
CA GLN A 143 2.76 0.80 3.83
C GLN A 143 3.86 -0.23 4.11
N PHE A 144 4.64 -0.06 5.18
CA PHE A 144 5.66 -1.05 5.55
C PHE A 144 5.07 -2.39 5.96
N PHE A 145 3.87 -2.40 6.56
CA PHE A 145 3.21 -3.65 6.92
C PHE A 145 2.79 -4.44 5.67
N ILE A 146 2.26 -3.74 4.65
CA ILE A 146 1.94 -4.34 3.36
C ILE A 146 3.22 -4.87 2.70
N LEU A 147 4.29 -4.06 2.65
CA LEU A 147 5.58 -4.48 2.07
C LEU A 147 6.16 -5.71 2.78
N LYS A 148 6.14 -5.73 4.13
CA LYS A 148 6.54 -6.90 4.91
C LYS A 148 5.70 -8.14 4.54
N SER A 149 4.39 -7.96 4.40
CA SER A 149 3.48 -9.05 4.03
C SER A 149 3.80 -9.59 2.63
N CYS A 150 4.06 -8.71 1.66
CA CYS A 150 4.55 -9.08 0.33
C CYS A 150 5.86 -9.88 0.41
N LEU A 151 6.83 -9.40 1.19
CA LEU A 151 8.15 -10.04 1.33
C LEU A 151 8.11 -11.42 2.01
N LEU A 152 7.21 -11.62 2.97
CA LEU A 152 7.11 -12.85 3.74
C LEU A 152 6.25 -13.93 3.08
N TYR A 153 5.14 -13.55 2.46
CA TYR A 153 4.08 -14.48 2.07
C TYR A 153 3.92 -14.66 0.56
N SER A 154 4.66 -13.91 -0.27
CA SER A 154 4.68 -14.07 -1.73
C SER A 154 6.11 -14.06 -2.26
N LYS A 155 6.56 -15.19 -2.81
CA LYS A 155 7.90 -15.29 -3.42
C LYS A 155 8.06 -14.33 -4.60
N THR A 156 7.05 -14.26 -5.47
CA THR A 156 7.08 -13.41 -6.67
C THR A 156 7.08 -11.92 -6.33
N LEU A 157 6.26 -11.47 -5.37
CA LEU A 157 6.30 -10.07 -4.94
C LEU A 157 7.60 -9.75 -4.20
N ALA A 158 8.13 -10.69 -3.43
CA ALA A 158 9.41 -10.51 -2.75
C ALA A 158 10.58 -10.42 -3.74
N GLU A 159 10.56 -11.21 -4.82
CA GLU A 159 11.52 -11.11 -5.92
C GLU A 159 11.40 -9.76 -6.62
N TYR A 160 10.20 -9.37 -7.03
CA TYR A 160 9.93 -8.07 -7.65
C TYR A 160 10.43 -6.89 -6.81
N ILE A 161 10.14 -6.88 -5.50
CA ILE A 161 10.60 -5.81 -4.61
C ILE A 161 12.14 -5.79 -4.50
N ARG A 162 12.78 -6.97 -4.43
CA ARG A 162 14.24 -7.08 -4.31
C ARG A 162 14.98 -6.83 -5.62
N SER A 163 14.37 -7.05 -6.78
CA SER A 163 15.00 -6.77 -8.08
C SER A 163 14.86 -5.30 -8.45
N ASP A 164 13.65 -4.77 -8.32
CA ASP A 164 13.30 -3.50 -8.96
C ASP A 164 13.43 -2.30 -8.04
N TYR A 165 13.41 -2.53 -6.71
CA TYR A 165 13.43 -1.45 -5.72
C TYR A 165 14.62 -1.46 -4.76
N ARG A 166 15.61 -2.33 -5.01
CA ARG A 166 16.75 -2.49 -4.10
C ARG A 166 17.52 -1.21 -3.85
N GLU A 167 17.72 -0.42 -4.91
CA GLU A 167 18.47 0.83 -4.82
C GLU A 167 17.67 1.90 -4.08
N GLU A 168 16.35 1.90 -4.19
CA GLU A 168 15.47 2.77 -3.41
C GLU A 168 15.59 2.47 -1.92
N PHE A 169 15.65 1.19 -1.55
CA PHE A 169 15.91 0.78 -0.17
C PHE A 169 17.33 1.13 0.29
N ARG A 170 18.30 1.14 -0.61
CA ARG A 170 19.68 1.52 -0.30
C ARG A 170 19.85 3.02 -0.08
N TYR A 171 19.24 3.86 -0.93
CA TYR A 171 19.53 5.29 -0.98
C TYR A 171 18.45 6.20 -0.38
N PHE A 172 17.19 5.77 -0.36
CA PHE A 172 16.07 6.62 0.08
C PHE A 172 15.33 6.07 1.31
N ILE A 173 15.21 4.75 1.43
CA ILE A 173 14.45 4.08 2.49
C ILE A 173 15.43 3.45 3.49
N HIS A 174 16.13 4.29 4.26
CA HIS A 174 17.10 3.86 5.28
C HIS A 174 16.83 4.48 6.65
N MET A 175 17.45 3.93 7.72
CA MET A 175 17.20 4.35 9.11
C MET A 175 17.36 5.86 9.35
N PRO A 176 18.46 6.51 8.90
CA PRO A 176 18.60 7.95 9.07
C PRO A 176 17.49 8.78 8.41
N ALA A 177 16.84 8.30 7.34
CA ALA A 177 15.75 9.00 6.70
C ALA A 177 14.47 8.88 7.53
N LEU A 178 14.21 7.71 8.11
CA LEU A 178 13.06 7.49 9.00
C LEU A 178 13.16 8.36 10.25
N GLU A 179 14.31 8.35 10.95
CA GLU A 179 14.51 9.08 12.20
C GLU A 179 14.39 10.60 12.02
N LYS A 180 14.83 11.12 10.87
CA LYS A 180 14.69 12.55 10.54
C LYS A 180 13.24 12.97 10.29
N ARG A 181 12.37 12.02 9.91
CA ARG A 181 11.02 12.30 9.40
C ARG A 181 9.92 11.96 10.40
N LEU A 182 10.15 10.95 11.24
CA LEU A 182 9.17 10.41 12.18
C LEU A 182 9.39 10.97 13.60
N PRO A 183 8.49 11.83 14.11
CA PRO A 183 8.63 12.42 15.45
C PRO A 183 8.67 11.38 16.57
N LEU A 184 9.61 11.54 17.51
CA LEU A 184 9.74 10.64 18.67
C LEU A 184 8.53 10.68 19.63
N CYS A 185 7.74 11.76 19.59
CA CYS A 185 6.55 11.91 20.42
C CYS A 185 5.35 11.09 19.94
N TYR A 186 5.38 10.51 18.73
CA TYR A 186 4.27 9.72 18.23
C TYR A 186 4.27 8.30 18.84
N PRO A 187 3.11 7.81 19.34
CA PRO A 187 3.02 6.45 19.89
C PRO A 187 3.40 5.35 18.88
N ILE A 188 3.19 5.63 17.58
CA ILE A 188 3.49 4.69 16.50
C ILE A 188 4.97 4.64 16.13
N THR A 189 5.81 5.51 16.68
CA THR A 189 7.23 5.62 16.29
C THR A 189 7.99 4.34 16.55
N GLN A 190 7.95 3.82 17.78
CA GLN A 190 8.65 2.57 18.10
C GLN A 190 8.13 1.37 17.28
N PRO A 191 6.80 1.13 17.15
CA PRO A 191 6.28 0.10 16.26
C PRO A 191 6.75 0.25 14.81
N THR A 192 6.76 1.47 14.27
CA THR A 192 7.20 1.75 12.90
C THR A 192 8.68 1.48 12.72
N THR A 193 9.53 1.92 13.64
CA THR A 193 10.98 1.66 13.59
C THR A 193 11.29 0.17 13.62
N ARG A 194 10.58 -0.63 14.45
CA ARG A 194 10.76 -2.09 14.47
C ARG A 194 10.34 -2.74 13.15
N LEU A 195 9.14 -2.39 12.66
CA LEU A 195 8.62 -2.89 11.40
C LEU A 195 9.55 -2.55 10.22
N PHE A 196 10.09 -1.34 10.24
CA PHE A 196 11.03 -0.87 9.23
C PHE A 196 12.34 -1.67 9.24
N HIS A 197 12.92 -1.96 10.42
CA HIS A 197 14.09 -2.85 10.55
C HIS A 197 13.83 -4.23 9.94
N GLU A 198 12.66 -4.81 10.21
CA GLU A 198 12.28 -6.12 9.68
C GLU A 198 12.17 -6.10 8.15
N VAL A 199 11.58 -5.04 7.57
CA VAL A 199 11.49 -4.88 6.11
C VAL A 199 12.88 -4.78 5.49
N LEU A 200 13.78 -3.95 6.04
CA LEU A 200 15.14 -3.84 5.51
C LEU A 200 15.86 -5.18 5.57
N LYS A 201 15.76 -5.91 6.68
CA LYS A 201 16.35 -7.24 6.82
C LYS A 201 15.81 -8.23 5.78
N LEU A 202 14.50 -8.19 5.48
CA LEU A 202 13.89 -9.07 4.48
C LEU A 202 14.34 -8.74 3.05
N ILE A 203 14.70 -7.50 2.78
CA ILE A 203 15.20 -7.04 1.47
C ILE A 203 16.68 -7.42 1.30
N GLU A 204 17.47 -7.33 2.36
CA GLU A 204 18.88 -7.72 2.37
C GLU A 204 19.10 -9.23 2.34
N GLN A 205 18.10 -10.02 2.75
CA GLN A 205 18.14 -11.48 2.64
C GLN A 205 18.34 -11.89 1.17
N LYS A 206 19.55 -12.33 0.83
CA LYS A 206 19.82 -13.05 -0.41
C LYS A 206 18.97 -14.32 -0.42
N GLN A 207 18.28 -14.59 -1.53
CA GLN A 207 17.65 -15.88 -1.74
C GLN A 207 18.71 -16.98 -1.55
N CYS A 208 18.58 -17.79 -0.50
CA CYS A 208 19.21 -19.11 -0.51
C CYS A 208 18.53 -19.88 -1.64
N VAL A 209 19.19 -19.89 -2.81
CA VAL A 209 18.93 -20.90 -3.83
C VAL A 209 19.29 -22.22 -3.17
N LYS A 210 18.29 -22.95 -2.70
CA LYS A 210 18.47 -24.37 -2.40
C LYS A 210 18.59 -25.05 -3.77
N CYS A 211 19.82 -25.35 -4.16
CA CYS A 211 20.15 -26.26 -5.25
C CYS A 211 19.50 -27.63 -5.02
#